data_AF-A0A975MNY3-F1
#
_entry.id   AF-A0A975MNY3-F1
#
_cell.length_a   1.000
_cell.length_b   1.000
_cell.length_c   1.000
_cell.angle_alpha   90.00
_cell.angle_beta   90.00
_cell.angle_gamma   90.00
#
_symmetry.space_group_name_H-M   'P 1'
#
loop_
_entity.id
_entity.type
_entity.pdbx_description
1 polymer ?
#
loop_
_entity_poly.entity_id
_entity_poly.type
_entity_poly.pdbx_seq_one_letter_code
_entity_poly.pdbx_strand_id
1 'polypeptide(L)'
;MPQPFNERYKESRPIVRGGRDCLITRPDLAAHIANIAHMWTHIDVLFGVLLGVLTKSDASTSMMIYTSIVNNGTRFDILKKIVNSELNHDLIQQFAKIIKKYRQLSPSRNRIVHGMWAISDEKPDEIYLIDPNWHLNNLASWFGGEVVIKNKSKIEIDVYKINDFIDIQRNIIDFERLLNEFCSNSEIYINQVVIHDRIGN
;
A
#
# COMPACT_ATOMS: atom_id res chain seq x y z
N MET A 1 -3.34 0.54 13.92
CA MET A 1 -3.28 1.91 13.35
C MET A 1 -4.49 2.66 13.88
N PRO A 2 -4.38 3.97 14.17
CA PRO A 2 -5.59 4.78 14.32
C PRO A 2 -6.43 4.57 13.05
N GLN A 3 -7.71 4.21 13.22
CA GLN A 3 -8.64 4.26 12.10
C GLN A 3 -8.60 5.68 11.53
N PRO A 4 -8.71 5.89 10.21
CA PRO A 4 -8.98 7.22 9.68
C PRO A 4 -10.15 7.80 10.48
N PHE A 5 -9.97 9.01 11.00
CA PHE A 5 -10.83 9.60 12.00
C PHE A 5 -12.28 9.47 11.56
N ASN A 6 -13.09 8.83 12.41
CA ASN A 6 -14.51 8.56 12.20
C ASN A 6 -15.36 9.84 12.24
N GLU A 7 -15.03 10.88 11.48
CA GLU A 7 -16.06 11.82 11.03
C GLU A 7 -16.91 11.12 9.96
N ARG A 8 -17.61 10.08 10.41
CA ARG A 8 -18.73 9.52 9.67
C ARG A 8 -19.82 10.57 9.75
N TYR A 9 -20.00 11.35 8.69
CA TYR A 9 -21.09 12.33 8.60
C TYR A 9 -22.42 11.65 8.94
N LYS A 10 -23.00 12.02 10.10
CA LYS A 10 -24.34 11.59 10.55
C LYS A 10 -25.42 12.61 10.18
N GLU A 11 -25.05 13.85 9.86
CA GLU A 11 -25.92 14.94 9.38
C GLU A 11 -25.46 15.45 8.01
N SER A 12 -26.35 16.18 7.32
CA SER A 12 -26.34 16.57 5.90
C SER A 12 -25.01 16.30 5.18
N ARG A 13 -25.00 15.25 4.35
CA ARG A 13 -23.81 14.81 3.60
C ARG A 13 -23.28 15.98 2.76
N PRO A 14 -21.97 16.25 2.77
CA PRO A 14 -21.40 17.22 1.86
C PRO A 14 -21.74 16.84 0.43
N ILE A 15 -22.06 17.82 -0.40
CA ILE A 15 -22.26 17.61 -1.83
C ILE A 15 -20.89 17.33 -2.43
N VAL A 16 -20.62 16.05 -2.69
CA VAL A 16 -19.35 15.63 -3.28
C VAL A 16 -19.55 15.29 -4.74
N ARG A 17 -18.59 15.71 -5.57
CA ARG A 17 -18.47 15.28 -6.97
C ARG A 17 -17.35 14.27 -7.08
N GLY A 18 -17.66 13.09 -7.62
CA GLY A 18 -16.66 12.08 -8.00
C GLY A 18 -16.33 12.20 -9.48
N GLY A 19 -15.15 11.71 -9.89
CA GLY A 19 -14.73 11.78 -11.29
C GLY A 19 -13.22 11.74 -11.47
N ARG A 20 -12.78 11.53 -12.71
CA ARG A 20 -11.35 11.44 -13.06
C ARG A 20 -10.57 12.73 -12.78
N ASP A 21 -11.26 13.86 -12.76
CA ASP A 21 -10.72 15.19 -12.55
C ASP A 21 -10.56 15.57 -11.06
N CYS A 22 -11.12 14.79 -10.13
CA CYS A 22 -11.07 15.10 -8.70
C CYS A 22 -9.64 15.33 -8.20
N LEU A 23 -8.72 14.42 -8.56
CA LEU A 23 -7.30 14.53 -8.19
C LEU A 23 -6.58 15.67 -8.91
N ILE A 24 -6.99 16.01 -10.14
CA ILE A 24 -6.43 17.15 -10.89
C ILE A 24 -6.73 18.46 -10.14
N THR A 25 -7.94 18.58 -9.58
CA THR A 25 -8.35 19.77 -8.82
C THR A 25 -7.83 19.81 -7.38
N ARG A 26 -7.12 18.78 -6.93
CA ARG A 26 -6.51 18.68 -5.59
C ARG A 26 -5.07 18.15 -5.70
N PRO A 27 -4.18 18.89 -6.40
CA PRO A 27 -2.85 18.38 -6.75
C PRO A 27 -2.00 18.02 -5.53
N ASP A 28 -2.09 18.78 -4.43
CA ASP A 28 -1.32 18.50 -3.21
C ASP A 28 -1.73 17.16 -2.58
N LEU A 29 -3.05 16.91 -2.43
CA LEU A 29 -3.56 15.64 -1.92
C LEU A 29 -3.24 14.48 -2.89
N ALA A 30 -3.33 14.71 -4.20
CA ALA A 30 -2.97 13.72 -5.22
C ALA A 30 -1.49 13.33 -5.16
N ALA A 31 -0.59 14.30 -4.90
CA ALA A 31 0.83 14.04 -4.74
C ALA A 31 1.10 13.10 -3.56
N HIS A 32 0.37 13.24 -2.44
CA HIS A 32 0.50 12.31 -1.32
C HIS A 32 0.06 10.88 -1.66
N ILE A 33 -1.03 10.72 -2.41
CA ILE A 33 -1.51 9.41 -2.90
C ILE A 33 -0.46 8.76 -3.81
N ALA A 34 0.09 9.51 -4.76
CA ALA A 34 1.13 9.05 -5.66
C ALA A 34 2.39 8.64 -4.90
N ASN A 35 2.81 9.44 -3.92
CA ASN A 35 3.97 9.13 -3.08
C ASN A 35 3.75 7.84 -2.28
N ILE A 36 2.57 7.63 -1.69
CA ILE A 36 2.21 6.36 -1.02
C ILE A 36 2.35 5.19 -2.01
N ALA A 37 1.79 5.29 -3.22
CA ALA A 37 1.92 4.23 -4.23
C ALA A 37 3.39 3.91 -4.57
N HIS A 38 4.21 4.95 -4.73
CA HIS A 38 5.64 4.81 -5.00
C HIS A 38 6.39 4.11 -3.85
N MET A 39 6.18 4.52 -2.60
CA MET A 39 6.83 3.91 -1.43
C MET A 39 6.50 2.42 -1.30
N TRP A 40 5.28 2.02 -1.66
CA TRP A 40 4.91 0.60 -1.68
C TRP A 40 5.56 -0.20 -2.80
N THR A 41 5.81 0.44 -3.95
CA THR A 41 6.61 -0.16 -5.02
C THR A 41 8.04 -0.42 -4.53
N HIS A 42 8.60 0.51 -3.77
CA HIS A 42 9.93 0.33 -3.17
C HIS A 42 9.96 -0.83 -2.16
N ILE A 43 8.95 -0.95 -1.30
CA ILE A 43 8.78 -2.12 -0.40
C ILE A 43 8.73 -3.43 -1.19
N ASP A 44 8.00 -3.48 -2.30
CA ASP A 44 7.91 -4.67 -3.14
C ASP A 44 9.28 -5.03 -3.77
N VAL A 45 10.08 -4.01 -4.16
CA VAL A 45 11.48 -4.20 -4.59
C VAL A 45 12.34 -4.78 -3.48
N LEU A 46 12.25 -4.26 -2.25
CA LEU A 46 13.03 -4.77 -1.12
C LEU A 46 12.72 -6.24 -0.81
N PHE A 47 11.47 -6.67 -0.92
CA PHE A 47 11.13 -8.09 -0.81
C PHE A 47 11.68 -8.94 -1.96
N GLY A 48 11.71 -8.41 -3.19
CA GLY A 48 12.34 -9.09 -4.33
C GLY A 48 13.85 -9.24 -4.16
N VAL A 49 14.52 -8.21 -3.62
CA VAL A 49 15.94 -8.26 -3.26
C VAL A 49 16.18 -9.26 -2.14
N LEU A 50 15.37 -9.23 -1.07
CA LEU A 50 15.44 -10.20 0.02
C LEU A 50 15.32 -11.64 -0.49
N LEU A 51 14.41 -11.88 -1.45
CA LEU A 51 14.31 -13.20 -2.09
C LEU A 51 15.64 -13.61 -2.71
N GLY A 52 16.25 -12.74 -3.53
CA GLY A 52 17.51 -13.04 -4.21
C GLY A 52 18.69 -13.27 -3.28
N VAL A 53 18.76 -12.46 -2.23
CA VAL A 53 19.72 -12.60 -1.14
C VAL A 53 19.59 -14.00 -0.52
N LEU A 54 18.39 -14.40 -0.10
CA LEU A 54 18.15 -15.70 0.52
C LEU A 54 18.38 -16.88 -0.43
N THR A 55 18.03 -16.76 -1.72
CA THR A 55 18.20 -17.84 -2.70
C THR A 55 19.55 -17.82 -3.42
N LYS A 56 20.43 -16.86 -3.11
CA LYS A 56 21.72 -16.64 -3.77
C LYS A 56 21.60 -16.50 -5.30
N SER A 57 20.53 -15.86 -5.74
CA SER A 57 20.28 -15.54 -7.15
C SER A 57 20.51 -14.05 -7.41
N ASP A 58 20.75 -13.70 -8.68
CA ASP A 58 20.90 -12.29 -9.06
C ASP A 58 19.59 -11.52 -8.83
N ALA A 59 19.71 -10.21 -8.60
CA ALA A 59 18.58 -9.35 -8.27
C ALA A 59 17.50 -9.34 -9.37
N SER A 60 17.89 -9.43 -10.65
CA SER A 60 16.96 -9.40 -11.78
C SER A 60 16.09 -10.66 -11.81
N THR A 61 16.71 -11.84 -11.76
CA THR A 61 16.01 -13.13 -11.72
C THR A 61 15.07 -13.20 -10.53
N SER A 62 15.54 -12.76 -9.36
CA SER A 62 14.76 -12.79 -8.12
C SER A 62 13.56 -11.86 -8.17
N MET A 63 13.73 -10.66 -8.72
CA MET A 63 12.64 -9.71 -8.93
C MET A 63 11.62 -10.22 -9.95
N MET A 64 12.06 -10.87 -11.03
CA MET A 64 11.16 -11.53 -11.99
C MET A 64 10.32 -12.62 -11.32
N ILE A 65 10.94 -13.49 -10.52
CA ILE A 65 10.22 -14.53 -9.76
C ILE A 65 9.23 -13.88 -8.81
N TYR A 66 9.67 -12.91 -8.01
CA TYR A 66 8.82 -12.24 -7.02
C TYR A 66 7.60 -11.58 -7.67
N THR A 67 7.81 -10.83 -8.75
CA THR A 67 6.75 -10.11 -9.45
C THR A 67 5.79 -11.03 -10.19
N SER A 68 6.26 -12.18 -10.70
CA SER A 68 5.40 -13.19 -11.36
C SER A 68 4.32 -13.79 -10.45
N ILE A 69 4.55 -13.78 -9.13
CA ILE A 69 3.58 -14.27 -8.15
C ILE A 69 2.58 -13.16 -7.85
N VAL A 70 1.38 -13.19 -8.46
CA VAL A 70 0.39 -12.10 -8.31
C VAL A 70 -0.16 -11.99 -6.88
N ASN A 71 -0.32 -13.11 -6.17
CA ASN A 71 -0.93 -13.13 -4.84
C ASN A 71 0.10 -12.83 -3.73
N ASN A 72 -0.10 -11.76 -2.97
CA ASN A 72 0.78 -11.38 -1.86
C ASN A 72 0.85 -12.44 -0.74
N GLY A 73 -0.24 -13.16 -0.48
CA GLY A 73 -0.25 -14.28 0.46
C GLY A 73 0.74 -15.37 0.02
N THR A 74 0.65 -15.78 -1.25
CA THR A 74 1.57 -16.75 -1.85
C THR A 74 3.02 -16.27 -1.82
N ARG A 75 3.28 -14.98 -2.13
CA ARG A 75 4.64 -14.38 -2.02
C ARG A 75 5.21 -14.56 -0.62
N PHE A 76 4.43 -14.25 0.42
CA PHE A 76 4.89 -14.36 1.80
C PHE A 76 4.99 -15.79 2.30
N ASP A 77 4.16 -16.70 1.83
CA ASP A 77 4.28 -18.11 2.18
C ASP A 77 5.57 -18.71 1.61
N ILE A 78 5.95 -18.34 0.38
CA ILE A 78 7.22 -18.71 -0.24
C ILE A 78 8.40 -18.11 0.55
N LEU A 79 8.40 -16.79 0.78
CA LEU A 79 9.46 -16.13 1.55
C LEU A 79 9.60 -16.73 2.95
N LYS A 80 8.49 -17.04 3.62
CA LYS A 80 8.51 -17.66 4.96
C LYS A 80 9.16 -19.05 4.93
N LYS A 81 8.90 -19.86 3.89
CA LYS A 81 9.56 -21.16 3.73
C LYS A 81 11.07 -21.02 3.55
N ILE A 82 11.49 -20.08 2.72
CA ILE A 82 12.92 -19.81 2.47
C ILE A 82 13.59 -19.25 3.73
N VAL A 83 12.98 -18.26 4.39
CA VAL A 83 13.48 -17.71 5.66
C VAL A 83 13.64 -18.80 6.72
N ASN A 84 12.69 -19.72 6.81
CA ASN A 84 12.77 -20.84 7.75
C ASN A 84 13.86 -21.87 7.40
N SER A 85 14.32 -21.94 6.15
CA SER A 85 15.41 -22.84 5.74
C SER A 85 16.78 -22.18 5.87
N GLU A 86 16.87 -20.89 5.57
CA GLU A 86 18.15 -20.18 5.44
C GLU A 86 18.58 -19.41 6.71
N LEU A 87 17.65 -19.00 7.57
CA LEU A 87 17.95 -18.10 8.69
C LEU A 87 17.84 -18.79 10.05
N ASN A 88 18.54 -18.22 11.04
CA ASN A 88 18.44 -18.65 12.43
C ASN A 88 17.08 -18.26 13.05
N HIS A 89 16.79 -18.85 14.20
CA HIS A 89 15.51 -18.67 14.90
C HIS A 89 15.19 -17.21 15.27
N ASP A 90 16.18 -16.39 15.63
CA ASP A 90 15.96 -14.99 15.97
C ASP A 90 15.50 -14.19 14.73
N LEU A 91 16.21 -14.34 13.62
CA LEU A 91 15.84 -13.71 12.35
C LEU A 91 14.48 -14.19 11.82
N ILE A 92 14.13 -15.46 12.01
CA ILE A 92 12.79 -15.97 11.68
C ILE A 92 11.70 -15.21 12.47
N GLN A 93 11.93 -14.96 13.76
CA GLN A 93 10.98 -14.19 14.57
C GLN A 93 10.91 -12.71 14.14
N GLN A 94 12.05 -12.11 13.78
CA GLN A 94 12.08 -10.75 13.23
C GLN A 94 11.28 -10.66 11.92
N PHE A 95 11.48 -11.61 11.00
CA PHE A 95 10.73 -11.68 9.74
C PHE A 95 9.22 -11.83 9.98
N ALA A 96 8.81 -12.64 10.97
CA ALA A 96 7.40 -12.77 11.33
C ALA A 96 6.78 -11.44 11.78
N LYS A 97 7.54 -10.59 12.49
CA LYS A 97 7.11 -9.23 12.87
C LYS A 97 6.94 -8.32 11.65
N ILE A 98 7.87 -8.40 10.69
CA ILE A 98 7.80 -7.66 9.41
C ILE A 98 6.53 -8.03 8.64
N ILE A 99 6.26 -9.33 8.45
CA ILE A 99 5.05 -9.79 7.75
C ILE A 99 3.78 -9.36 8.51
N LYS A 100 3.78 -9.39 9.83
CA LYS A 100 2.67 -8.88 10.64
C LYS A 100 2.43 -7.39 10.39
N LYS A 101 3.49 -6.56 10.37
CA LYS A 101 3.39 -5.12 10.09
C LYS A 101 2.92 -4.86 8.66
N TYR A 102 3.44 -5.58 7.66
CA TYR A 102 2.96 -5.50 6.28
C TYR A 102 1.45 -5.74 6.19
N ARG A 103 0.95 -6.81 6.83
CA ARG A 103 -0.48 -7.16 6.82
C ARG A 103 -1.35 -6.12 7.52
N GLN A 104 -0.80 -5.37 8.47
CA GLN A 104 -1.49 -4.25 9.11
C GLN A 104 -1.56 -3.02 8.20
N LEU A 105 -0.49 -2.72 7.43
CA LEU A 105 -0.40 -1.51 6.60
C LEU A 105 -1.04 -1.66 5.21
N SER A 106 -0.92 -2.83 4.60
CA SER A 106 -1.36 -3.08 3.21
C SER A 106 -2.85 -2.80 2.93
N PRO A 107 -3.81 -3.04 3.85
CA PRO A 107 -5.19 -2.66 3.59
C PRO A 107 -5.38 -1.15 3.41
N SER A 108 -4.67 -0.34 4.20
CA SER A 108 -4.71 1.12 4.07
C SER A 108 -4.16 1.58 2.71
N ARG A 109 -3.05 0.99 2.25
CA ARG A 109 -2.55 1.23 0.89
C ARG A 109 -3.56 0.89 -0.18
N ASN A 110 -4.10 -0.33 -0.16
CA ASN A 110 -5.01 -0.78 -1.20
C ASN A 110 -6.22 0.15 -1.28
N ARG A 111 -6.72 0.57 -0.12
CA ARG A 111 -7.83 1.50 -0.01
C ARG A 111 -7.53 2.88 -0.60
N ILE A 112 -6.32 3.40 -0.40
CA ILE A 112 -5.90 4.71 -0.92
C ILE A 112 -5.60 4.65 -2.42
N VAL A 113 -4.80 3.68 -2.86
CA VAL A 113 -4.31 3.60 -4.24
C VAL A 113 -5.41 3.17 -5.21
N HIS A 114 -6.30 2.28 -4.78
CA HIS A 114 -7.41 1.79 -5.61
C HIS A 114 -8.75 2.45 -5.23
N GLY A 115 -8.68 3.50 -4.43
CA GLY A 115 -9.84 4.24 -3.97
C GLY A 115 -10.54 5.01 -5.08
N MET A 116 -11.87 5.07 -5.03
CA MET A 116 -12.63 6.03 -5.82
C MET A 116 -12.69 7.34 -5.04
N TRP A 117 -12.12 8.40 -5.60
CA TRP A 117 -12.01 9.69 -4.94
C TRP A 117 -13.10 10.67 -5.41
N ALA A 118 -13.56 11.49 -4.48
CA ALA A 118 -14.49 12.58 -4.71
C ALA A 118 -14.05 13.81 -3.92
N ILE A 119 -14.55 14.98 -4.31
CA ILE A 119 -14.21 16.26 -3.69
C ILE A 119 -15.47 17.08 -3.42
N SER A 120 -15.38 18.01 -2.48
CA SER A 120 -16.38 19.06 -2.26
C SER A 120 -15.74 20.41 -2.55
N ASP A 121 -16.48 21.29 -3.23
CA ASP A 121 -16.03 22.67 -3.45
C ASP A 121 -16.16 23.52 -2.18
N GLU A 122 -16.97 23.08 -1.20
CA GLU A 122 -17.10 23.71 0.13
C GLU A 122 -15.95 23.36 1.07
N LYS A 123 -15.21 22.29 0.78
CA LYS A 123 -14.12 21.74 1.61
C LYS A 123 -12.89 21.46 0.73
N PRO A 124 -12.15 22.50 0.31
CA PRO A 124 -11.05 22.37 -0.64
C PRO A 124 -9.83 21.62 -0.06
N ASP A 125 -9.71 21.53 1.26
CA ASP A 125 -8.64 20.84 2.01
C ASP A 125 -8.93 19.36 2.30
N GLU A 126 -10.09 18.85 1.85
CA GLU A 126 -10.54 17.48 2.06
C GLU A 126 -10.66 16.72 0.73
N ILE A 127 -10.38 15.40 0.78
CA ILE A 127 -10.75 14.46 -0.27
C ILE A 127 -11.51 13.28 0.33
N TYR A 128 -12.53 12.84 -0.39
CA TYR A 128 -13.46 11.83 0.08
C TYR A 128 -13.21 10.53 -0.65
N LEU A 129 -13.00 9.46 0.11
CA LEU A 129 -12.99 8.12 -0.43
C LEU A 129 -14.39 7.55 -0.39
N ILE A 130 -14.95 7.27 -1.57
CA ILE A 130 -16.32 6.80 -1.75
C ILE A 130 -16.35 5.34 -2.19
N ASP A 131 -17.42 4.64 -1.85
CA ASP A 131 -17.70 3.30 -2.36
C ASP A 131 -17.93 3.35 -3.89
N PRO A 132 -17.23 2.54 -4.70
CA PRO A 132 -17.48 2.47 -6.14
C PRO A 132 -18.94 2.16 -6.51
N ASN A 133 -19.65 1.36 -5.69
CA ASN A 133 -21.08 1.10 -5.88
C ASN A 133 -21.93 2.36 -5.70
N TRP A 134 -21.51 3.27 -4.81
CA TRP A 134 -22.15 4.57 -4.69
C TRP A 134 -21.97 5.39 -5.97
N HIS A 135 -20.78 5.39 -6.57
CA HIS A 135 -20.53 6.10 -7.83
C HIS A 135 -21.39 5.54 -8.97
N LEU A 136 -21.46 4.20 -9.09
CA LEU A 136 -22.29 3.52 -10.10
C LEU A 136 -23.78 3.90 -9.98
N ASN A 137 -24.32 3.99 -8.77
CA ASN A 137 -25.71 4.41 -8.55
C ASN A 137 -26.00 5.82 -9.05
N ASN A 138 -25.10 6.76 -8.74
CA ASN A 138 -25.28 8.15 -9.15
C ASN A 138 -25.13 8.30 -10.67
N LEU A 139 -24.17 7.60 -11.27
CA LEU A 139 -24.00 7.56 -12.73
C LEU A 139 -25.23 6.97 -13.44
N ALA A 140 -25.77 5.86 -12.95
CA ALA A 140 -26.97 5.25 -13.54
C ALA A 140 -28.16 6.22 -13.50
N SER A 141 -28.35 6.90 -12.38
CA SER A 141 -29.38 7.93 -12.24
C SER A 141 -29.17 9.08 -13.24
N TRP A 142 -27.92 9.48 -13.52
CA TRP A 142 -27.62 10.53 -14.48
C TRP A 142 -27.89 10.11 -15.95
N PHE A 143 -27.78 8.82 -16.26
CA PHE A 143 -28.11 8.28 -17.59
C PHE A 143 -29.56 7.78 -17.71
N GLY A 144 -30.42 8.05 -16.74
CA GLY A 144 -31.83 7.65 -16.77
C GLY A 144 -32.09 6.15 -16.57
N GLY A 145 -31.08 5.41 -16.09
CA GLY A 145 -31.22 4.00 -15.72
C GLY A 145 -31.45 3.81 -14.22
N GLU A 146 -32.33 2.89 -13.83
CA GLU A 146 -32.42 2.42 -12.45
C GLU A 146 -31.47 1.24 -12.24
N VAL A 147 -30.47 1.41 -11.36
CA VAL A 147 -29.71 0.28 -10.82
C VAL A 147 -30.31 -0.10 -9.48
N VAL A 148 -30.95 -1.28 -9.44
CA VAL A 148 -31.50 -1.84 -8.20
C VAL A 148 -30.35 -2.48 -7.40
N ILE A 149 -29.70 -1.71 -6.52
CA ILE A 149 -28.79 -2.29 -5.53
C ILE A 149 -29.61 -2.82 -4.36
N LYS A 150 -29.59 -4.14 -4.18
CA LYS A 150 -30.33 -4.85 -3.12
C LYS A 150 -29.90 -4.48 -1.69
N ASN A 151 -28.81 -3.73 -1.52
CA ASN A 151 -28.34 -3.22 -0.24
C ASN A 151 -28.26 -1.69 -0.27
N LYS A 152 -29.25 -1.01 0.32
CA LYS A 152 -29.11 0.38 0.80
C LYS A 152 -28.21 0.42 2.04
N SER A 153 -27.07 -0.27 2.01
CA SER A 153 -26.11 -0.20 3.10
C SER A 153 -25.63 1.25 3.24
N LYS A 154 -25.49 1.67 4.50
CA LYS A 154 -24.97 2.98 4.89
C LYS A 154 -23.72 3.28 4.07
N ILE A 155 -23.78 4.27 3.19
CA ILE A 155 -22.63 4.68 2.38
C ILE A 155 -21.59 5.21 3.36
N GLU A 156 -20.51 4.46 3.53
CA GLU A 156 -19.35 4.91 4.31
C GLU A 156 -18.52 5.81 3.40
N ILE A 157 -18.40 7.09 3.78
CA ILE A 157 -17.52 8.05 3.15
C ILE A 157 -16.40 8.30 4.15
N ASP A 158 -15.18 7.98 3.76
CA ASP A 158 -14.00 8.33 4.56
C ASP A 158 -13.48 9.68 4.08
N VAL A 159 -13.14 10.55 5.02
CA VAL A 159 -12.58 11.87 4.75
C VAL A 159 -11.07 11.81 5.01
N TYR A 160 -10.28 12.33 4.08
CA TYR A 160 -8.84 12.43 4.21
C TYR A 160 -8.39 13.89 4.08
N LYS A 161 -7.53 14.30 5.01
CA LYS A 161 -6.79 15.57 5.02
C LYS A 161 -5.31 15.30 4.79
N ILE A 162 -4.53 16.35 4.55
CA ILE A 162 -3.06 16.26 4.36
C ILE A 162 -2.39 15.48 5.51
N ASN A 163 -2.76 15.78 6.76
CA ASN A 163 -2.15 15.15 7.92
C ASN A 163 -2.39 13.62 7.98
N ASP A 164 -3.55 13.15 7.52
CA ASP A 164 -3.83 11.71 7.47
C ASP A 164 -2.84 11.01 6.52
N PHE A 165 -2.59 11.61 5.35
CA PHE A 165 -1.61 11.08 4.41
C PHE A 165 -0.18 11.12 4.95
N ILE A 166 0.21 12.20 5.64
CA ILE A 166 1.52 12.31 6.28
C ILE A 166 1.72 11.19 7.30
N ASP A 167 0.71 10.90 8.12
CA ASP A 167 0.81 9.84 9.12
C ASP A 167 0.88 8.45 8.48
N ILE A 168 0.14 8.22 7.39
CA ILE A 168 0.27 6.99 6.60
C ILE A 168 1.68 6.86 6.01
N GLN A 169 2.22 7.92 5.41
CA GLN A 169 3.58 7.94 4.86
C GLN A 169 4.62 7.65 5.94
N ARG A 170 4.53 8.28 7.13
CA ARG A 170 5.42 8.00 8.27
C ARG A 170 5.38 6.51 8.66
N ASN A 171 4.19 5.93 8.76
CA ASN A 171 4.04 4.50 9.07
C ASN A 171 4.68 3.59 8.02
N ILE A 172 4.67 3.99 6.74
CA ILE A 172 5.32 3.27 5.65
C ILE A 172 6.84 3.42 5.75
N ILE A 173 7.36 4.63 6.01
CA ILE A 173 8.80 4.88 6.22
C ILE A 173 9.35 4.04 7.37
N ASP A 174 8.64 4.00 8.51
CA ASP A 174 9.06 3.21 9.66
C ASP A 174 9.08 1.70 9.34
N PHE A 175 8.12 1.24 8.54
CA PHE A 175 8.10 -0.15 8.09
C PHE A 175 9.22 -0.46 7.09
N GLU A 176 9.49 0.45 6.16
CA GLU A 176 10.59 0.33 5.21
C GLU A 176 11.95 0.29 5.94
N ARG A 177 12.15 1.14 6.96
CA ARG A 177 13.35 1.11 7.80
C ARG A 177 13.51 -0.26 8.48
N LEU A 178 12.44 -0.79 9.08
CA LEU A 178 12.46 -2.12 9.69
C LEU A 178 12.84 -3.21 8.69
N LEU A 179 12.32 -3.14 7.46
CA LEU A 179 12.64 -4.10 6.40
C LEU A 179 14.11 -3.98 5.94
N ASN A 180 14.62 -2.77 5.78
CA ASN A 180 16.02 -2.51 5.43
C ASN A 180 16.99 -2.99 6.52
N GLU A 181 16.67 -2.74 7.80
CA GLU A 181 17.46 -3.23 8.94
C GLU A 181 17.52 -4.75 8.95
N PHE A 182 16.39 -5.42 8.69
CA PHE A 182 16.37 -6.87 8.58
C PHE A 182 17.21 -7.40 7.41
N CYS A 183 17.12 -6.77 6.23
CA CYS A 183 17.94 -7.14 5.08
C CYS A 183 19.44 -6.96 5.39
N SER A 184 19.81 -5.86 6.06
CA SER A 184 21.21 -5.55 6.40
C SER A 184 21.78 -6.47 7.50
N ASN A 185 20.95 -6.85 8.48
CA ASN A 185 21.36 -7.71 9.60
C ASN A 185 21.37 -9.20 9.25
N SER A 186 20.65 -9.61 8.20
CA SER A 186 20.88 -10.93 7.63
C SER A 186 22.31 -10.92 7.08
N GLU A 187 23.22 -11.70 7.68
CA GLU A 187 24.66 -11.81 7.35
C GLU A 187 24.97 -12.09 5.85
N ILE A 188 23.92 -12.21 5.04
CA ILE A 188 23.91 -12.45 3.62
C ILE A 188 24.33 -11.20 2.82
N TYR A 189 24.02 -9.98 3.30
CA TYR A 189 24.40 -8.75 2.59
C TYR A 189 25.92 -8.52 2.56
N ILE A 190 26.62 -8.87 3.63
CA ILE A 190 28.07 -8.65 3.77
C ILE A 190 28.87 -9.59 2.86
N ASN A 191 28.39 -10.81 2.63
CA ASN A 191 29.13 -11.79 1.83
C ASN A 191 28.91 -11.69 0.31
N GLN A 192 27.85 -11.00 -0.16
CA GLN A 192 27.57 -10.88 -1.61
C GLN A 192 28.04 -9.55 -2.21
N VAL A 193 28.00 -8.43 -1.49
CA VAL A 193 28.49 -7.14 -2.02
C VAL A 193 30.02 -7.16 -2.20
N VAL A 194 30.74 -7.86 -1.32
CA VAL A 194 32.21 -8.01 -1.42
C VAL A 194 32.64 -8.81 -2.65
N ILE A 195 31.76 -9.61 -3.26
CA ILE A 195 32.09 -10.40 -4.44
C ILE A 195 31.99 -9.56 -5.74
N HIS A 196 31.12 -8.56 -5.80
CA HIS A 196 31.00 -7.72 -7.00
C HIS A 196 32.07 -6.62 -7.13
N ASP A 197 32.65 -6.15 -6.02
CA ASP A 197 33.79 -5.20 -6.07
C ASP A 197 35.14 -5.86 -6.39
N ARG A 198 35.21 -7.20 -6.49
CA ARG A 198 36.45 -7.94 -6.79
C ARG A 198 36.59 -8.44 -8.22
N ILE A 199 35.63 -8.17 -9.11
CA ILE A 199 35.68 -8.58 -10.53
C ILE A 199 35.90 -7.36 -11.45
N GLY A 200 36.34 -6.22 -10.90
CA GLY A 200 36.51 -4.95 -11.60
C GLY A 200 37.91 -4.33 -11.54
N ASN A 201 38.96 -5.08 -11.17
CA ASN A 201 40.37 -4.67 -11.28
C ASN A 201 41.20 -5.75 -11.94
#